data_AF-A0A950JYQ7-F1
#
_entry.id   AF-A0A950JYQ7-F1
#
_cell.length_a   1.000
_cell.length_b   1.000
_cell.length_c   1.000
_cell.angle_alpha   90.00
_cell.angle_beta   90.00
_cell.angle_gamma   90.00
#
_symmetry.space_group_name_H-M   'P 1'
#
loop_
_entity.id
_entity.type
_entity.pdbx_description
1 polymer ?
#
loop_
_entity_poly.entity_id
_entity_poly.type
_entity_poly.pdbx_seq_one_letter_code
_entity_poly.pdbx_strand_id
1 'polypeptide(L)'
;MMNLRQGSDWVVDVLDVREGDAVLASAEGGDRVLRLLGARPKRVAVVDRHPAQLHLVALKVAAVKALAHPDYLELMGNRPSRRRRSLFHRVRWLLPKEADDFWLARLGAVDRGVAQQGDFERQLSSFRQFVRLVHGSRKVARFQSLLTEAERREMYLREWQTGLWRRFGGMLWSRWFEVGPERLERLLLQGRLLSPPRELSPAEFVVAKELANRVLVVNEPPHEYLHALPANSIDAFLMGRLDRRGLETELCRVARPGARMTYVSGREDDQPPLGFVAQGTPQDAGFFPGQLVAAMLPI
;
A
#
# COMPACT_ATOMS: atom_id res chain seq x y z
N MET A 1 -2.29 9.97 -24.58
CA MET A 1 -3.68 9.71 -24.13
C MET A 1 -3.58 8.98 -22.80
N MET A 2 -3.67 9.72 -21.70
CA MET A 2 -3.30 9.25 -20.35
C MET A 2 -4.49 8.51 -19.73
N ASN A 3 -4.41 7.18 -19.71
CA ASN A 3 -5.39 6.35 -19.01
C ASN A 3 -5.31 6.64 -17.51
N LEU A 4 -6.39 7.19 -16.94
CA LEU A 4 -6.57 7.36 -15.50
C LEU A 4 -6.55 5.99 -14.81
N ARG A 5 -5.37 5.57 -14.30
CA ARG A 5 -5.23 4.34 -13.51
C ARG A 5 -5.75 4.61 -12.09
N GLN A 6 -6.79 3.89 -11.68
CA GLN A 6 -7.39 4.00 -10.34
C GLN A 6 -6.53 3.27 -9.28
N GLY A 7 -6.37 3.89 -8.10
CA GLY A 7 -5.60 3.33 -6.97
C GLY A 7 -4.15 3.82 -6.89
N SER A 8 -3.46 3.50 -5.80
CA SER A 8 -2.02 3.76 -5.60
C SER A 8 -1.10 2.84 -6.43
N ASP A 9 -1.61 2.35 -7.56
CA ASP A 9 -1.01 1.30 -8.35
C ASP A 9 0.06 1.82 -9.30
N TRP A 10 -0.10 3.07 -9.73
CA TRP A 10 0.87 3.76 -10.56
C TRP A 10 2.21 3.95 -9.86
N VAL A 11 2.28 3.88 -8.53
CA VAL A 11 3.55 4.05 -7.79
C VAL A 11 4.56 2.97 -8.18
N VAL A 12 4.10 1.72 -8.28
CA VAL A 12 4.95 0.59 -8.70
C VAL A 12 5.38 0.78 -10.16
N ASP A 13 4.47 1.25 -11.00
CA ASP A 13 4.74 1.49 -12.42
C ASP A 13 5.71 2.68 -12.63
N VAL A 14 5.57 3.74 -11.84
CA VAL A 14 6.37 4.97 -11.91
C VAL A 14 7.75 4.79 -11.31
N LEU A 15 7.91 3.89 -10.33
CA LEU A 15 9.24 3.50 -9.86
C LEU A 15 10.07 2.85 -10.97
N ASP A 16 9.43 2.34 -12.03
CA ASP A 16 10.08 1.70 -13.19
C ASP A 16 11.02 0.56 -12.77
N VAL A 17 10.64 -0.30 -11.82
CA VAL A 17 11.52 -1.41 -11.42
C VAL A 17 11.83 -2.30 -12.63
N ARG A 18 13.11 -2.59 -12.82
CA ARG A 18 13.65 -3.40 -13.91
C ARG A 18 14.06 -4.78 -13.41
N GLU A 19 14.13 -5.72 -14.34
CA GLU A 19 14.68 -7.03 -14.07
C GLU A 19 16.13 -6.90 -13.57
N GLY A 20 16.45 -7.61 -12.49
CA GLY A 20 17.78 -7.57 -11.88
C GLY A 20 18.03 -6.43 -10.89
N ASP A 21 17.08 -5.49 -10.72
CA ASP A 21 17.23 -4.40 -9.75
C ASP A 21 17.33 -4.93 -8.31
N ALA A 22 18.20 -4.30 -7.51
CA ALA A 22 18.13 -4.36 -6.06
C ALA A 22 17.18 -3.28 -5.54
N VAL A 23 16.05 -3.68 -4.95
CA VAL A 23 15.02 -2.76 -4.49
C VAL A 23 15.03 -2.65 -2.97
N LEU A 24 14.96 -1.44 -2.45
CA LEU A 24 14.62 -1.16 -1.05
C LEU A 24 13.18 -0.66 -0.98
N ALA A 25 12.34 -1.26 -0.16
CA ALA A 25 10.93 -0.91 -0.05
C ALA A 25 10.53 -0.67 1.41
N SER A 26 9.62 0.29 1.63
CA SER A 26 8.89 0.39 2.88
C SER A 26 7.81 -0.68 2.94
N ALA A 27 7.45 -1.10 4.16
CA ALA A 27 6.53 -2.22 4.32
C ALA A 27 5.11 -1.89 3.83
N GLU A 28 4.54 -0.75 4.25
CA GLU A 28 3.26 -0.18 3.78
C GLU A 28 2.17 -1.21 3.40
N GLY A 29 1.83 -2.10 4.33
CA GLY A 29 0.83 -3.15 4.12
C GLY A 29 1.27 -4.29 3.19
N GLY A 30 2.39 -4.18 2.48
CA GLY A 30 3.07 -5.28 1.79
C GLY A 30 2.53 -5.66 0.40
N ASP A 31 1.37 -5.17 -0.01
CA ASP A 31 0.81 -5.54 -1.32
C ASP A 31 1.65 -5.00 -2.48
N ARG A 32 2.21 -3.79 -2.33
CA ARG A 32 3.13 -3.22 -3.32
C ARG A 32 4.42 -4.03 -3.40
N VAL A 33 4.97 -4.44 -2.25
CA VAL A 33 6.16 -5.31 -2.19
C VAL A 33 5.99 -6.56 -3.04
N LEU A 34 4.85 -7.26 -2.87
CA LEU A 34 4.58 -8.48 -3.66
C LEU A 34 4.39 -8.20 -5.14
N ARG A 35 3.83 -7.04 -5.51
CA ARG A 35 3.64 -6.64 -6.91
C ARG A 35 4.94 -6.23 -7.61
N LEU A 36 5.93 -5.70 -6.88
CA LEU A 36 7.27 -5.41 -7.43
C LEU A 36 7.92 -6.67 -8.01
N LEU A 37 7.57 -7.85 -7.52
CA LEU A 37 8.06 -9.13 -8.05
C LEU A 37 7.67 -9.35 -9.52
N GLY A 38 6.60 -8.70 -10.00
CA GLY A 38 6.22 -8.70 -11.41
C GLY A 38 7.33 -8.21 -12.35
N ALA A 39 8.16 -7.28 -11.89
CA ALA A 39 9.32 -6.77 -12.62
C ALA A 39 10.56 -7.67 -12.53
N ARG A 40 10.46 -8.82 -11.83
CA ARG A 40 11.57 -9.77 -11.61
C ARG A 40 12.85 -9.13 -11.05
N PRO A 41 12.78 -8.27 -10.01
CA PRO A 41 13.96 -7.70 -9.38
C PRO A 41 14.89 -8.79 -8.85
N LYS A 42 16.18 -8.50 -8.70
CA LYS A 42 17.14 -9.42 -8.07
C LYS A 42 16.78 -9.68 -6.61
N ARG A 43 16.38 -8.61 -5.89
CA ARG A 43 15.94 -8.67 -4.50
C ARG A 43 15.03 -7.50 -4.16
N VAL A 44 14.16 -7.69 -3.17
CA VAL A 44 13.39 -6.63 -2.53
C VAL A 44 13.64 -6.69 -1.02
N ALA A 45 14.42 -5.75 -0.49
CA ALA A 45 14.62 -5.61 0.94
C ALA A 45 13.54 -4.68 1.51
N VAL A 46 12.83 -5.13 2.54
CA VAL A 46 11.70 -4.42 3.12
C VAL A 46 12.09 -3.91 4.50
N VAL A 47 12.05 -2.60 4.69
CA VAL A 47 12.38 -1.90 5.93
C VAL A 47 11.18 -1.11 6.43
N ASP A 48 11.01 -0.97 7.74
CA ASP A 48 10.00 -0.08 8.31
C ASP A 48 10.41 0.31 9.72
N ARG A 49 9.93 1.46 10.20
CA ARG A 49 10.08 1.83 11.62
C ARG A 49 9.06 1.13 12.50
N HIS A 50 7.97 0.62 11.93
CA HIS A 50 6.91 -0.06 12.65
C HIS A 50 7.01 -1.59 12.48
N PRO A 51 7.37 -2.35 13.55
CA PRO A 51 7.51 -3.80 13.48
C PRO A 51 6.24 -4.54 13.01
N ALA A 52 5.04 -4.04 13.36
CA ALA A 52 3.79 -4.66 12.93
C ALA A 52 3.63 -4.68 11.40
N GLN A 53 4.14 -3.66 10.70
CA GLN A 53 4.13 -3.62 9.23
C GLN A 53 5.06 -4.71 8.67
N LEU A 54 6.25 -4.88 9.25
CA LEU A 54 7.19 -5.93 8.87
C LEU A 54 6.60 -7.33 9.11
N HIS A 55 5.95 -7.56 10.26
CA HIS A 55 5.27 -8.83 10.54
C HIS A 55 4.12 -9.12 9.57
N LEU A 56 3.40 -8.09 9.09
CA LEU A 56 2.38 -8.26 8.07
C LEU A 56 2.98 -8.62 6.71
N VAL A 57 4.08 -7.98 6.31
CA VAL A 57 4.79 -8.33 5.06
C VAL A 57 5.32 -9.76 5.16
N ALA A 58 5.97 -10.14 6.27
CA ALA A 58 6.46 -11.49 6.49
C ALA A 58 5.32 -12.52 6.37
N LEU A 59 4.16 -12.23 6.95
CA LEU A 59 2.97 -13.07 6.81
C LEU A 59 2.47 -13.18 5.37
N LYS A 60 2.43 -12.07 4.62
CA LYS A 60 2.03 -12.09 3.21
C LYS A 60 3.00 -12.89 2.35
N VAL A 61 4.31 -12.70 2.54
CA VAL A 61 5.36 -13.45 1.84
C VAL A 61 5.28 -14.95 2.14
N ALA A 62 5.11 -15.33 3.41
CA ALA A 62 4.92 -16.73 3.79
C ALA A 62 3.62 -17.31 3.23
N ALA A 63 2.53 -16.53 3.20
CA ALA A 63 1.24 -16.96 2.70
C ALA A 63 1.24 -17.21 1.19
N VAL A 64 1.87 -16.36 0.39
CA VAL A 64 1.99 -16.61 -1.06
C VAL A 64 2.79 -17.88 -1.36
N LYS A 65 3.81 -18.20 -0.54
CA LYS A 65 4.58 -19.45 -0.65
C LYS A 65 3.72 -20.68 -0.34
N ALA A 66 3.00 -20.67 0.78
CA ALA A 66 2.31 -21.86 1.30
C ALA A 66 0.90 -22.10 0.73
N LEU A 67 0.22 -21.06 0.25
CA LEU A 67 -1.21 -21.13 -0.08
C LEU A 67 -1.48 -21.07 -1.59
N ALA A 68 -2.69 -21.47 -1.97
CA ALA A 68 -3.26 -21.12 -3.27
C ALA A 68 -3.88 -19.72 -3.21
N HIS A 69 -4.11 -19.10 -4.37
CA HIS A 69 -4.64 -17.73 -4.43
C HIS A 69 -5.97 -17.54 -3.67
N PRO A 70 -6.99 -18.43 -3.79
CA PRO A 70 -8.21 -18.31 -3.01
C PRO A 70 -7.99 -18.35 -1.49
N ASP A 71 -7.14 -19.27 -1.02
CA ASP A 71 -6.78 -19.44 0.40
C ASP A 71 -6.04 -18.19 0.93
N TYR A 72 -5.15 -17.61 0.12
CA TYR A 72 -4.48 -16.35 0.45
C TYR A 72 -5.49 -15.22 0.67
N LEU A 73 -6.44 -15.05 -0.25
CA LEU A 73 -7.49 -14.03 -0.15
C LEU A 73 -8.40 -14.25 1.07
N GLU A 74 -8.68 -15.50 1.44
CA GLU A 74 -9.36 -15.81 2.69
C GLU A 74 -8.55 -15.33 3.91
N LEU A 75 -7.27 -15.71 4.01
CA LEU A 75 -6.42 -15.33 5.15
C LEU A 75 -6.25 -13.81 5.28
N MET A 76 -6.11 -13.10 4.16
CA MET A 76 -5.98 -11.64 4.14
C MET A 76 -7.26 -10.91 4.58
N GLY A 77 -8.42 -11.58 4.54
CA GLY A 77 -9.71 -10.96 4.86
C GLY A 77 -10.48 -10.43 3.65
N ASN A 78 -9.97 -10.67 2.44
CA ASN A 78 -10.60 -10.29 1.19
C ASN A 78 -11.83 -11.15 0.86
N ARG A 79 -11.86 -12.39 1.36
CA ARG A 79 -13.00 -13.31 1.22
C ARG A 79 -13.53 -13.74 2.59
N PRO A 80 -14.86 -13.92 2.75
CA PRO A 80 -15.42 -14.55 3.95
C PRO A 80 -14.79 -15.93 4.18
N SER A 81 -14.49 -16.25 5.43
CA SER A 81 -13.84 -17.52 5.77
C SER A 81 -14.14 -17.92 7.20
N ARG A 82 -14.33 -19.22 7.43
CA ARG A 82 -14.40 -19.85 8.76
C ARG A 82 -13.11 -20.60 9.12
N ARG A 83 -12.11 -20.58 8.23
CA ARG A 83 -10.91 -21.42 8.32
C ARG A 83 -9.59 -20.64 8.39
N ARG A 84 -9.64 -19.32 8.62
CA ARG A 84 -8.44 -18.46 8.67
C ARG A 84 -7.38 -18.95 9.65
N ARG A 85 -7.75 -19.44 10.84
CA ARG A 85 -6.79 -20.04 11.77
C ARG A 85 -6.07 -21.23 11.17
N SER A 86 -6.81 -22.14 10.54
CA SER A 86 -6.22 -23.30 9.86
C SER A 86 -5.26 -22.87 8.74
N LEU A 87 -5.64 -21.84 7.96
CA LEU A 87 -4.76 -21.26 6.95
C LEU A 87 -3.50 -20.64 7.57
N PHE A 88 -3.63 -19.87 8.65
CA PHE A 88 -2.50 -19.33 9.39
C PHE A 88 -1.57 -20.43 9.91
N HIS A 89 -2.11 -21.51 10.46
CA HIS A 89 -1.31 -22.66 10.93
C HIS A 89 -0.51 -23.35 9.81
N ARG A 90 -0.97 -23.30 8.55
CA ARG A 90 -0.21 -23.78 7.38
C ARG A 90 0.93 -22.83 7.02
N VAL A 91 0.77 -21.54 7.27
CA VAL A 91 1.72 -20.49 6.89
C VAL A 91 2.81 -20.28 7.94
N ARG A 92 2.48 -20.42 9.23
CA ARG A 92 3.32 -19.98 10.34
C ARG A 92 4.71 -20.63 10.40
N TRP A 93 4.87 -21.83 9.86
CA TRP A 93 6.16 -22.52 9.79
C TRP A 93 7.18 -21.86 8.84
N LEU A 94 6.71 -20.95 7.97
CA LEU A 94 7.57 -20.16 7.08
C LEU A 94 7.83 -18.75 7.63
N LEU A 95 7.31 -18.42 8.82
CA LEU A 95 7.53 -17.12 9.44
C LEU A 95 8.84 -17.11 10.23
N PRO A 96 9.53 -15.96 10.27
CA PRO A 96 10.48 -15.67 11.35
C PRO A 96 9.79 -15.80 12.71
N LYS A 97 10.56 -16.20 13.73
CA LYS A 97 10.03 -16.46 15.08
C LYS A 97 9.26 -15.27 15.65
N GLU A 98 9.80 -14.07 15.49
CA GLU A 98 9.20 -12.83 16.00
C GLU A 98 7.85 -12.54 15.35
N ALA A 99 7.72 -12.83 14.05
CA ALA A 99 6.47 -12.68 13.33
C ALA A 99 5.44 -13.75 13.74
N ASP A 100 5.86 -15.01 13.95
CA ASP A 100 4.98 -16.06 14.47
C ASP A 100 4.44 -15.70 15.86
N ASP A 101 5.33 -15.34 16.78
CA ASP A 101 4.96 -14.91 18.14
C ASP A 101 4.00 -13.70 18.10
N PHE A 102 4.27 -12.71 17.24
CA PHE A 102 3.42 -11.54 17.05
C PHE A 102 1.98 -11.90 16.64
N TRP A 103 1.82 -12.85 15.71
CA TRP A 103 0.51 -13.26 15.19
C TRP A 103 -0.21 -14.26 16.10
N LEU A 104 0.51 -15.13 16.82
CA LEU A 104 -0.06 -15.98 17.87
C LEU A 104 -0.67 -15.17 19.00
N ALA A 105 -0.01 -14.08 19.41
CA ALA A 105 -0.58 -13.15 20.37
C ALA A 105 -1.82 -12.39 19.83
N ARG A 106 -2.09 -12.48 18.52
CA ARG A 106 -3.13 -11.73 17.81
C ARG A 106 -4.05 -12.63 16.97
N LEU A 107 -4.36 -13.84 17.42
CA LEU A 107 -5.25 -14.75 16.68
C LEU A 107 -6.63 -14.15 16.36
N GLY A 108 -7.16 -13.26 17.21
CA GLY A 108 -8.39 -12.53 16.90
C GLY A 108 -8.28 -11.60 15.68
N ALA A 109 -7.08 -11.08 15.39
CA ALA A 109 -6.79 -10.33 14.17
C ALA A 109 -6.74 -11.25 12.94
N VAL A 110 -6.17 -12.45 13.10
CA VAL A 110 -6.16 -13.50 12.08
C VAL A 110 -7.59 -13.93 11.73
N ASP A 111 -8.46 -14.12 12.72
CA ASP A 111 -9.87 -14.51 12.52
C ASP A 111 -10.65 -13.49 11.68
N ARG A 112 -10.34 -12.21 11.84
CA ARG A 112 -10.98 -11.11 11.11
C ARG A 112 -10.34 -10.82 9.74
N GLY A 113 -9.23 -11.48 9.42
CA GLY A 113 -8.47 -11.28 8.19
C GLY A 113 -7.39 -10.20 8.37
N VAL A 114 -6.14 -10.60 8.21
CA VAL A 114 -4.96 -9.84 8.69
C VAL A 114 -4.74 -8.52 7.97
N ALA A 115 -5.04 -8.44 6.67
CA ALA A 115 -4.85 -7.22 5.89
C ALA A 115 -5.93 -6.16 6.16
N GLN A 116 -7.02 -6.52 6.85
CA GLN A 116 -8.10 -5.58 7.22
C GLN A 116 -7.92 -5.00 8.64
N GLN A 117 -6.77 -5.26 9.29
CA GLN A 117 -6.52 -4.87 10.67
C GLN A 117 -5.56 -3.68 10.81
N GLY A 118 -5.29 -2.92 9.75
CA GLY A 118 -4.66 -1.60 9.88
C GLY A 118 -5.68 -0.55 10.33
N ASP A 119 -5.20 0.57 10.89
CA ASP A 119 -6.07 1.67 11.34
C ASP A 119 -6.91 2.22 10.20
N PHE A 120 -6.28 2.44 9.04
CA PHE A 120 -6.94 2.95 7.85
C PHE A 120 -8.02 1.98 7.35
N GLU A 121 -7.73 0.68 7.29
CA GLU A 121 -8.68 -0.33 6.82
C GLU A 121 -9.86 -0.48 7.78
N ARG A 122 -9.62 -0.40 9.10
CA ARG A 122 -10.69 -0.38 10.11
C ARG A 122 -11.60 0.84 9.96
N GLN A 123 -11.01 2.03 9.80
CA GLN A 123 -11.75 3.27 9.55
C GLN A 123 -12.57 3.16 8.25
N LEU A 124 -11.95 2.66 7.18
CA LEU A 124 -12.60 2.50 5.89
C LEU A 124 -13.74 1.47 5.92
N SER A 125 -13.56 0.35 6.62
CA SER A 125 -14.61 -0.64 6.85
C SER A 125 -15.79 -0.03 7.61
N SER A 126 -15.51 0.72 8.68
CA SER A 126 -16.53 1.42 9.47
C SER A 126 -17.30 2.44 8.61
N PHE A 127 -16.57 3.19 7.77
CA PHE A 127 -17.15 4.13 6.81
C PHE A 127 -18.07 3.42 5.79
N ARG A 128 -17.62 2.32 5.19
CA ARG A 128 -18.43 1.55 4.24
C ARG A 128 -19.72 1.02 4.88
N GLN A 129 -19.65 0.58 6.14
CA GLN A 129 -20.83 0.15 6.89
C GLN A 129 -21.79 1.32 7.13
N PHE A 130 -21.27 2.49 7.53
CA PHE A 130 -22.07 3.70 7.67
C PHE A 130 -22.76 4.10 6.36
N VAL A 131 -22.03 4.15 5.25
CA VAL A 131 -22.58 4.48 3.92
C VAL A 131 -23.69 3.50 3.53
N ARG A 132 -23.51 2.20 3.79
CA ARG A 132 -24.55 1.18 3.55
C ARG A 132 -25.77 1.38 4.44
N LEU A 133 -25.60 1.83 5.69
CA LEU A 133 -26.70 2.11 6.61
C LEU A 133 -27.50 3.34 6.18
N VAL A 134 -26.83 4.41 5.72
CA VAL A 134 -27.50 5.66 5.29
C VAL A 134 -28.16 5.51 3.92
N HIS A 135 -27.51 4.82 2.98
CA HIS A 135 -27.94 4.80 1.57
C HIS A 135 -28.56 3.48 1.12
N GLY A 136 -28.37 2.40 1.88
CA GLY A 136 -28.80 1.04 1.53
C GLY A 136 -27.83 0.36 0.56
N SER A 137 -27.61 -0.95 0.75
CA SER A 137 -26.65 -1.74 -0.03
C SER A 137 -26.89 -1.69 -1.55
N ARG A 138 -28.15 -1.64 -2.00
CA ARG A 138 -28.50 -1.57 -3.43
C ARG A 138 -28.03 -0.28 -4.09
N LYS A 139 -28.23 0.87 -3.42
CA LYS A 139 -27.81 2.18 -3.93
C LYS A 139 -26.28 2.28 -3.98
N VAL A 140 -25.62 1.79 -2.92
CA VAL A 140 -24.16 1.73 -2.85
C VAL A 140 -23.58 0.87 -3.99
N ALA A 141 -24.13 -0.32 -4.19
CA ALA A 141 -23.71 -1.20 -5.28
C ALA A 141 -23.89 -0.54 -6.66
N ARG A 142 -25.02 0.15 -6.89
CA ARG A 142 -25.28 0.87 -8.15
C ARG A 142 -24.25 1.97 -8.41
N PHE A 143 -23.81 2.68 -7.38
CA PHE A 143 -22.76 3.69 -7.53
C PHE A 143 -21.36 3.12 -7.71
N GLN A 144 -21.06 2.00 -7.06
CA GLN A 144 -19.83 1.27 -7.30
C GLN A 144 -19.76 0.72 -8.72
N SER A 145 -20.89 0.38 -9.34
CA SER A 145 -20.94 -0.07 -10.74
C SER A 145 -20.81 1.04 -11.78
N LEU A 146 -20.87 2.32 -11.39
CA LEU A 146 -20.67 3.44 -12.32
C LEU A 146 -19.20 3.49 -12.77
N LEU A 147 -18.98 3.75 -14.05
CA LEU A 147 -17.65 3.68 -14.64
C LEU A 147 -16.93 5.02 -14.53
N THR A 148 -17.66 6.12 -14.74
CA THR A 148 -17.08 7.46 -14.81
C THR A 148 -17.29 8.26 -13.53
N GLU A 149 -16.39 9.22 -13.30
CA GLU A 149 -16.54 10.19 -12.21
C GLU A 149 -17.76 11.10 -12.43
N ALA A 150 -18.07 11.44 -13.69
CA ALA A 150 -19.22 12.27 -14.05
C ALA A 150 -20.55 11.61 -13.66
N GLU A 151 -20.73 10.33 -13.98
CA GLU A 151 -21.92 9.56 -13.58
C GLU A 151 -22.03 9.46 -12.06
N ARG A 152 -20.91 9.19 -11.37
CA ARG A 152 -20.87 9.18 -9.91
C ARG A 152 -21.26 10.54 -9.34
N ARG A 153 -20.77 11.63 -9.92
CA ARG A 153 -21.09 13.00 -9.48
C ARG A 153 -22.58 13.33 -9.67
N GLU A 154 -23.16 12.94 -10.79
CA GLU A 154 -24.58 13.14 -11.05
C GLU A 154 -25.45 12.39 -10.03
N MET A 155 -25.16 11.10 -9.81
CA MET A 155 -25.87 10.30 -8.80
C MET A 155 -25.61 10.84 -7.38
N TYR A 156 -24.41 11.35 -7.11
CA TYR A 156 -24.05 11.94 -5.82
C TYR A 156 -24.93 13.16 -5.48
N LEU A 157 -25.03 14.10 -6.42
CA LEU A 157 -25.83 15.32 -6.25
C LEU A 157 -27.32 15.02 -6.15
N ARG A 158 -27.83 14.09 -6.98
CA ARG A 158 -29.26 13.80 -7.08
C ARG A 158 -29.79 12.91 -5.96
N GLU A 159 -29.01 11.91 -5.53
CA GLU A 159 -29.54 10.79 -4.72
C GLU A 159 -28.78 10.50 -3.42
N TRP A 160 -27.61 11.12 -3.23
CA TRP A 160 -26.76 10.95 -2.03
C TRP A 160 -26.97 12.05 -0.98
N GLN A 161 -27.57 13.18 -1.35
CA GLN A 161 -27.82 14.32 -0.44
C GLN A 161 -29.00 14.08 0.53
N THR A 162 -29.03 12.92 1.18
CA THR A 162 -30.01 12.57 2.21
C THR A 162 -29.82 13.43 3.47
N GLY A 163 -30.87 13.59 4.29
CA GLY A 163 -30.79 14.40 5.51
C GLY A 163 -29.73 13.90 6.50
N LEU A 164 -29.63 12.57 6.70
CA LEU A 164 -28.60 11.94 7.53
C LEU A 164 -27.20 12.18 6.97
N TRP A 165 -27.01 12.06 5.65
CA TRP A 165 -25.72 12.35 4.99
C TRP A 165 -25.32 13.83 5.13
N ARG A 166 -26.26 14.76 4.95
CA ARG A 166 -26.01 16.20 5.12
C ARG A 166 -25.66 16.59 6.56
N ARG A 167 -26.28 15.93 7.56
CA ARG A 167 -26.04 16.24 8.98
C ARG A 167 -24.81 15.58 9.56
N PHE A 168 -24.54 14.32 9.20
CA PHE A 168 -23.49 13.53 9.82
C PHE A 168 -22.29 13.28 8.91
N GLY A 169 -22.41 13.51 7.61
CA GLY A 169 -21.32 13.33 6.67
C GLY A 169 -20.11 14.17 7.08
N GLY A 170 -20.21 15.49 7.08
CA GLY A 170 -19.08 16.36 7.43
C GLY A 170 -18.48 16.09 8.82
N MET A 171 -19.29 15.73 9.82
CA MET A 171 -18.85 15.52 11.21
C MET A 171 -18.17 14.17 11.45
N LEU A 172 -18.70 13.10 10.88
CA LEU A 172 -18.04 11.79 10.95
C LEU A 172 -16.74 11.80 10.16
N TRP A 173 -16.64 12.67 9.14
CA TRP A 173 -15.50 12.70 8.23
C TRP A 173 -14.28 13.29 8.92
N SER A 174 -14.41 14.45 9.56
CA SER A 174 -13.30 15.06 10.31
C SER A 174 -12.83 14.21 11.48
N ARG A 175 -13.71 13.34 12.01
CA ARG A 175 -13.39 12.42 13.12
C ARG A 175 -12.71 11.12 12.66
N TRP A 176 -13.01 10.63 11.46
CA TRP A 176 -12.51 9.33 10.99
C TRP A 176 -11.32 9.43 10.04
N PHE A 177 -11.22 10.53 9.30
CA PHE A 177 -10.17 10.77 8.35
C PHE A 177 -9.63 12.17 8.67
N GLU A 178 -8.35 12.30 9.02
CA GLU A 178 -7.65 13.59 9.21
C GLU A 178 -7.48 14.33 7.86
N VAL A 179 -8.56 14.40 7.07
CA VAL A 179 -8.57 14.80 5.67
C VAL A 179 -9.80 15.68 5.46
N GLY A 180 -9.63 16.82 4.78
CA GLY A 180 -10.70 17.78 4.56
C GLY A 180 -11.89 17.21 3.75
N PRO A 181 -13.10 17.77 3.93
CA PRO A 181 -14.34 17.26 3.33
C PRO A 181 -14.29 17.20 1.79
N GLU A 182 -13.63 18.16 1.14
CA GLU A 182 -13.48 18.22 -0.32
C GLU A 182 -12.67 17.05 -0.89
N ARG A 183 -11.62 16.64 -0.18
CA ARG A 183 -10.76 15.53 -0.61
C ARG A 183 -11.47 14.19 -0.44
N LEU A 184 -12.28 14.04 0.60
CA LEU A 184 -13.12 12.85 0.79
C LEU A 184 -14.22 12.74 -0.26
N GLU A 185 -14.89 13.84 -0.61
CA GLU A 185 -15.85 13.85 -1.71
C GLU A 185 -15.19 13.42 -3.02
N ARG A 186 -14.00 13.96 -3.30
CA ARG A 186 -13.20 13.54 -4.47
C ARG A 186 -12.88 12.05 -4.44
N LEU A 187 -12.43 11.50 -3.30
CA LEU A 187 -12.14 10.06 -3.17
C LEU A 187 -13.38 9.18 -3.28
N LEU A 188 -14.55 9.66 -2.85
CA LEU A 188 -15.84 8.99 -3.03
C LEU A 188 -16.25 8.97 -4.50
N LEU A 189 -16.16 10.11 -5.18
CA LEU A 189 -16.47 10.28 -6.60
C LEU A 189 -15.50 9.53 -7.52
N GLN A 190 -14.25 9.34 -7.09
CA GLN A 190 -13.28 8.46 -7.74
C GLN A 190 -13.56 6.97 -7.50
N GLY A 191 -14.56 6.62 -6.69
CA GLY A 191 -14.89 5.23 -6.35
C GLY A 191 -13.90 4.56 -5.39
N ARG A 192 -12.92 5.30 -4.85
CA ARG A 192 -11.79 4.75 -4.08
C ARG A 192 -12.14 4.41 -2.64
N LEU A 193 -13.06 5.15 -2.01
CA LEU A 193 -13.48 4.88 -0.63
C LEU A 193 -14.33 3.61 -0.51
N LEU A 194 -15.17 3.35 -1.51
CA LEU A 194 -16.15 2.27 -1.45
C LEU A 194 -15.61 0.95 -2.03
N SER A 195 -14.59 1.00 -2.89
CA SER A 195 -14.00 -0.21 -3.48
C SER A 195 -12.95 -0.82 -2.55
N PRO A 196 -12.97 -2.15 -2.31
CA PRO A 196 -11.92 -2.80 -1.52
C PRO A 196 -10.53 -2.51 -2.10
N PRO A 197 -9.48 -2.46 -1.25
CA PRO A 197 -8.11 -2.32 -1.74
C PRO A 197 -7.81 -3.43 -2.74
N ARG A 198 -7.04 -3.10 -3.78
CA ARG A 198 -6.77 -4.02 -4.87
C ARG A 198 -6.07 -5.28 -4.35
N GLU A 199 -6.64 -6.42 -4.71
CA GLU A 199 -6.07 -7.73 -4.45
C GLU A 199 -5.01 -8.07 -5.50
N LEU A 200 -4.03 -8.91 -5.11
CA LEU A 200 -3.19 -9.59 -6.09
C LEU A 200 -4.10 -10.33 -7.06
N SER A 201 -4.00 -10.04 -8.35
CA SER A 201 -4.65 -10.85 -9.38
C SER A 201 -4.10 -12.28 -9.38
N PRO A 202 -4.80 -13.28 -9.96
CA PRO A 202 -4.27 -14.64 -10.07
C PRO A 202 -2.88 -14.69 -10.74
N ALA A 203 -2.66 -13.88 -11.79
CA ALA A 203 -1.38 -13.81 -12.49
C ALA A 203 -0.27 -13.21 -11.60
N GLU A 204 -0.54 -12.10 -10.92
CA GLU A 204 0.42 -11.51 -9.97
C GLU A 204 0.71 -12.45 -8.80
N PHE A 205 -0.28 -13.20 -8.32
CA PHE A 205 -0.08 -14.18 -7.25
C PHE A 205 0.88 -15.30 -7.66
N VAL A 206 0.77 -15.81 -8.90
CA VAL A 206 1.68 -16.85 -9.41
C VAL A 206 3.11 -16.33 -9.43
N VAL A 207 3.33 -15.13 -9.98
CA VAL A 207 4.67 -14.51 -10.02
C VAL A 207 5.19 -14.22 -8.61
N ALA A 208 4.35 -13.67 -7.74
CA ALA A 208 4.71 -13.41 -6.36
C ALA A 208 5.10 -14.70 -5.62
N LYS A 209 4.39 -15.80 -5.85
CA LYS A 209 4.70 -17.11 -5.29
C LYS A 209 6.03 -17.66 -5.79
N GLU A 210 6.30 -17.57 -7.09
CA GLU A 210 7.56 -18.00 -7.71
C GLU A 210 8.76 -17.23 -7.13
N LEU A 211 8.60 -15.92 -6.94
CA LEU A 211 9.70 -15.01 -6.60
C LEU A 211 9.72 -14.57 -5.13
N ALA A 212 8.86 -15.15 -4.28
CA ALA A 212 8.74 -14.77 -2.87
C ALA A 212 10.05 -14.93 -2.07
N ASN A 213 10.97 -15.78 -2.53
CA ASN A 213 12.31 -15.93 -1.93
C ASN A 213 13.23 -14.73 -2.19
N ARG A 214 12.88 -13.84 -3.11
CA ARG A 214 13.62 -12.60 -3.38
C ARG A 214 13.23 -11.46 -2.43
N VAL A 215 12.22 -11.65 -1.59
CA VAL A 215 11.80 -10.67 -0.57
C VAL A 215 12.53 -10.95 0.74
N LEU A 216 13.30 -9.98 1.21
CA LEU A 216 13.93 -9.97 2.53
C LEU A 216 13.18 -9.00 3.43
N VAL A 217 12.53 -9.49 4.48
CA VAL A 217 11.95 -8.62 5.51
C VAL A 217 13.02 -8.35 6.56
N VAL A 218 13.44 -7.10 6.68
CA VAL A 218 14.53 -6.66 7.55
C VAL A 218 13.97 -6.45 8.95
N ASN A 219 14.38 -7.27 9.92
CA ASN A 219 13.92 -7.21 11.31
C ASN A 219 14.88 -6.41 12.20
N GLU A 220 15.37 -5.28 11.70
CA GLU A 220 16.23 -4.34 12.43
C GLU A 220 15.88 -2.90 12.03
N PRO A 221 16.27 -1.89 12.82
CA PRO A 221 16.02 -0.49 12.49
C PRO A 221 16.56 -0.12 11.09
N PRO A 222 15.82 0.67 10.28
CA PRO A 222 16.25 0.98 8.92
C PRO A 222 17.65 1.60 8.80
N HIS A 223 18.09 2.37 9.80
CA HIS A 223 19.42 3.00 9.79
C HIS A 223 20.55 1.97 9.93
N GLU A 224 20.39 0.93 10.76
CA GLU A 224 21.38 -0.14 10.95
C GLU A 224 21.53 -0.96 9.67
N TYR A 225 20.39 -1.37 9.08
CA TYR A 225 20.39 -2.11 7.82
C TYR A 225 21.04 -1.31 6.69
N LEU A 226 20.65 -0.03 6.54
CA LEU A 226 21.24 0.84 5.52
C LEU A 226 22.75 1.01 5.73
N HIS A 227 23.20 1.20 6.96
CA HIS A 227 24.63 1.34 7.29
C HIS A 227 25.44 0.09 6.90
N ALA A 228 24.89 -1.10 7.10
CA ALA A 228 25.53 -2.36 6.73
C ALA A 228 25.62 -2.60 5.21
N LEU A 229 24.83 -1.89 4.40
CA LEU A 229 24.86 -2.05 2.95
C LEU A 229 26.09 -1.37 2.31
N PRO A 230 26.69 -1.96 1.25
CA PRO A 230 27.70 -1.29 0.45
C PRO A 230 27.14 -0.03 -0.23
N ALA A 231 28.02 0.93 -0.52
CA ALA A 231 27.65 2.07 -1.35
C ALA A 231 27.24 1.61 -2.77
N ASN A 232 26.37 2.37 -3.45
CA ASN A 232 25.92 2.10 -4.83
C ASN A 232 25.31 0.70 -5.05
N SER A 233 24.58 0.17 -4.07
CA SER A 233 24.08 -1.21 -4.02
C SER A 233 22.56 -1.35 -4.20
N ILE A 234 21.81 -0.24 -4.31
CA ILE A 234 20.36 -0.19 -4.49
C ILE A 234 20.01 0.58 -5.78
N ASP A 235 19.15 -0.02 -6.61
CA ASP A 235 18.73 0.50 -7.91
C ASP A 235 17.35 1.19 -7.87
N ALA A 236 16.50 0.84 -6.90
CA ALA A 236 15.17 1.40 -6.75
C ALA A 236 14.71 1.46 -5.28
N PHE A 237 13.98 2.51 -4.93
CA PHE A 237 13.52 2.81 -3.58
C PHE A 237 12.00 3.07 -3.56
N LEU A 238 11.21 2.13 -3.05
CA LEU A 238 9.79 2.33 -2.78
C LEU A 238 9.62 2.85 -1.35
N MET A 239 9.77 4.15 -1.10
CA MET A 239 9.81 4.70 0.26
C MET A 239 8.46 5.10 0.83
N GLY A 240 7.41 5.26 0.01
CA GLY A 240 6.05 5.48 0.51
C GLY A 240 5.98 6.57 1.59
N ARG A 241 5.33 6.26 2.72
CA ARG A 241 5.20 7.08 3.93
C ARG A 241 6.19 6.74 5.04
N LEU A 242 7.27 6.02 4.72
CA LEU A 242 8.33 5.76 5.71
C LEU A 242 8.89 7.10 6.21
N ASP A 243 9.04 7.26 7.52
CA ASP A 243 9.75 8.41 8.06
C ASP A 243 11.24 8.28 7.72
N ARG A 244 11.70 9.15 6.82
CA ARG A 244 13.06 9.16 6.28
C ARG A 244 14.02 10.03 7.08
N ARG A 245 13.55 10.75 8.10
CA ARG A 245 14.40 11.68 8.88
C ARG A 245 15.56 10.95 9.53
N GLY A 246 16.78 11.37 9.24
CA GLY A 246 18.01 10.72 9.70
C GLY A 246 18.45 9.52 8.87
N LEU A 247 17.79 9.22 7.74
CA LEU A 247 18.19 8.18 6.79
C LEU A 247 18.78 8.76 5.50
N GLU A 248 18.75 10.08 5.32
CA GLU A 248 19.05 10.78 4.06
C GLU A 248 20.45 10.45 3.56
N THR A 249 21.46 10.62 4.42
CA THR A 249 22.87 10.34 4.09
C THR A 249 23.07 8.91 3.63
N GLU A 250 22.48 7.96 4.34
CA GLU A 250 22.63 6.53 4.04
C GLU A 250 21.86 6.13 2.78
N LEU A 251 20.64 6.65 2.58
CA LEU A 251 19.86 6.44 1.35
C LEU A 251 20.64 6.89 0.11
N CYS A 252 21.28 8.06 0.17
CA CYS A 252 22.09 8.58 -0.92
C CYS A 252 23.38 7.76 -1.12
N ARG A 253 24.01 7.31 -0.04
CA ARG A 253 25.23 6.49 -0.11
C ARG A 253 24.98 5.13 -0.79
N VAL A 254 23.86 4.47 -0.46
CA VAL A 254 23.55 3.14 -0.99
C VAL A 254 22.92 3.20 -2.38
N ALA A 255 22.41 4.35 -2.82
CA ALA A 255 21.84 4.53 -4.15
C ALA A 255 22.91 4.40 -5.23
N ARG A 256 22.71 3.48 -6.19
CA ARG A 256 23.55 3.41 -7.39
C ARG A 256 23.32 4.64 -8.26
N PRO A 257 24.31 5.15 -9.02
CA PRO A 257 24.07 6.21 -10.00
C PRO A 257 22.92 5.85 -10.95
N GLY A 258 21.91 6.71 -11.02
CA GLY A 258 20.68 6.47 -11.79
C GLY A 258 19.59 5.66 -11.08
N ALA A 259 19.77 5.31 -9.81
CA ALA A 259 18.72 4.74 -8.97
C ALA A 259 17.44 5.61 -8.95
N ARG A 260 16.31 4.92 -8.75
CA ARG A 260 14.97 5.55 -8.75
C ARG A 260 14.32 5.52 -7.39
N MET A 261 13.52 6.53 -7.03
CA MET A 261 12.82 6.54 -5.73
C MET A 261 11.40 7.06 -5.80
N THR A 262 10.44 6.38 -5.22
CA THR A 262 9.09 6.94 -4.98
C THR A 262 8.91 7.25 -3.50
N TYR A 263 8.33 8.39 -3.16
CA TYR A 263 7.97 8.73 -1.78
C TYR A 263 6.72 9.61 -1.71
N VAL A 264 6.05 9.59 -0.56
CA VAL A 264 4.90 10.44 -0.26
C VAL A 264 5.39 11.64 0.55
N SER A 265 5.07 12.84 0.09
CA SER A 265 5.30 14.07 0.85
C SER A 265 4.05 14.45 1.66
N GLY A 266 4.24 14.77 2.94
CA GLY A 266 3.21 15.23 3.87
C GLY A 266 3.01 16.75 3.94
N ARG A 267 3.92 17.52 3.34
CA ARG A 267 3.99 18.98 3.43
C ARG A 267 4.51 19.53 2.11
N GLU A 268 4.01 20.69 1.68
CA GLU A 268 4.48 21.32 0.43
C GLU A 268 6.01 21.51 0.39
N ASP A 269 6.65 21.65 1.55
CA ASP A 269 8.10 21.86 1.68
C ASP A 269 8.94 20.58 1.88
N ASP A 270 8.34 19.38 1.95
CA ASP A 270 9.11 18.14 2.13
C ASP A 270 9.92 17.84 0.86
N GLN A 271 11.25 17.88 0.99
CA GLN A 271 12.18 17.72 -0.12
C GLN A 271 12.68 16.26 -0.22
N PRO A 272 13.09 15.81 -1.41
CA PRO A 272 13.86 14.57 -1.50
C PRO A 272 15.22 14.74 -0.77
N PRO A 273 15.83 13.65 -0.28
CA PRO A 273 17.19 13.65 0.21
C PRO A 273 18.16 14.21 -0.83
N LEU A 274 19.18 14.94 -0.36
CA LEU A 274 20.24 15.52 -1.19
C LEU A 274 20.89 14.46 -2.09
N GLY A 275 20.61 14.50 -3.38
CA GLY A 275 21.07 13.51 -4.35
C GLY A 275 19.94 12.84 -5.13
N PHE A 276 18.68 12.93 -4.72
CA PHE A 276 17.54 12.50 -5.52
C PHE A 276 16.87 13.70 -6.21
N VAL A 277 16.54 13.59 -7.50
CA VAL A 277 15.81 14.62 -8.26
C VAL A 277 14.35 14.23 -8.37
N ALA A 278 13.44 15.05 -7.85
CA ALA A 278 12.01 14.79 -8.01
C ALA A 278 11.53 15.03 -9.47
N GLN A 279 10.99 14.02 -10.13
CA GLN A 279 10.15 14.09 -11.31
C GLN A 279 8.70 13.89 -10.88
N GLY A 280 7.97 14.99 -10.76
CA GLY A 280 6.52 14.91 -10.73
C GLY A 280 5.77 16.07 -10.12
N THR A 281 6.29 17.27 -9.86
CA THR A 281 5.67 18.41 -9.14
C THR A 281 5.12 17.78 -7.86
N PRO A 282 4.32 18.46 -7.09
CA PRO A 282 3.42 17.71 -6.23
C PRO A 282 2.40 16.93 -7.10
N GLN A 283 2.21 17.29 -8.39
CA GLN A 283 1.22 16.80 -9.37
C GLN A 283 1.67 16.63 -10.89
N ASP A 284 2.84 17.07 -11.39
CA ASP A 284 3.28 17.15 -12.82
C ASP A 284 4.79 17.11 -13.22
N ALA A 285 5.76 17.52 -12.42
CA ALA A 285 7.16 17.87 -12.78
C ALA A 285 7.90 16.84 -13.63
N GLY A 286 8.34 17.31 -14.77
CA GLY A 286 9.75 17.16 -15.08
C GLY A 286 10.56 18.21 -14.32
N PHE A 287 11.75 17.85 -13.84
CA PHE A 287 12.96 18.59 -14.19
C PHE A 287 14.16 17.63 -14.21
N PHE A 288 14.90 17.68 -15.33
CA PHE A 288 16.26 17.17 -15.58
C PHE A 288 17.11 18.41 -15.97
N PRO A 289 18.45 18.45 -15.82
CA PRO A 289 19.39 17.31 -15.84
C PRO A 289 20.36 17.24 -14.65
N GLY A 290 20.74 16.01 -14.25
CA GLY A 290 21.83 15.77 -13.28
C GLY A 290 21.70 14.53 -12.37
N GLN A 291 21.28 13.39 -12.92
CA GLN A 291 21.33 12.01 -12.40
C GLN A 291 20.86 11.71 -10.95
N LEU A 292 19.56 11.42 -10.79
CA LEU A 292 18.91 10.35 -9.96
C LEU A 292 17.39 10.62 -9.95
N VAL A 293 16.52 9.67 -10.34
CA VAL A 293 15.09 9.94 -10.65
C VAL A 293 14.17 9.58 -9.49
N ALA A 294 13.53 10.53 -8.83
CA ALA A 294 12.57 10.27 -7.76
C ALA A 294 11.15 10.74 -8.14
N ALA A 295 10.10 9.94 -7.99
CA ALA A 295 8.73 10.40 -8.20
C ALA A 295 8.01 10.73 -6.88
N MET A 296 7.36 11.89 -6.85
CA MET A 296 6.56 12.38 -5.72
C MET A 296 5.12 11.88 -5.81
N LEU A 297 4.56 11.43 -4.70
CA LEU A 297 3.15 11.05 -4.59
C LEU A 297 2.36 12.16 -3.88
N PRO A 298 1.41 12.85 -4.54
CA PRO A 298 0.45 13.70 -3.83
C PRO A 298 -0.46 12.84 -2.96
N ILE A 299 -0.71 13.29 -1.72
CA ILE A 299 -1.66 12.64 -0.82
C ILE A 299 -3.09 12.86 -1.34
#